data_AF-A0A6V7KAB6-F1
#
_entry.id   AF-A0A6V7KAB6-F1
#
_cell.length_a   1.000
_cell.length_b   1.000
_cell.length_c   1.000
_cell.angle_alpha   90.00
_cell.angle_beta   90.00
_cell.angle_gamma   90.00
#
_symmetry.space_group_name_H-M   'P 1'
#
loop_
_entity.id
_entity.type
_entity.pdbx_description
1 polymer ?
#
loop_
_entity_poly.entity_id
_entity_poly.type
_entity_poly.pdbx_seq_one_letter_code
_entity_poly.pdbx_strand_id
1 'polypeptide(L)'
;KKQKMEPILYMTEWFLCVYTRTLPWDTILRVWDMFLCEGVKVIFKVGLVLLKGCIGRTSLTKQCPTMYETLQVLRNPPPEIMEEETLVNQ
;
A
#
# COMPACT_ATOMS: atom_id res chain seq x y z
N LYS A 1 -8.51 19.80 4.46
CA LYS A 1 -9.89 19.25 4.34
C LYS A 1 -9.82 17.76 4.64
N LYS A 2 -10.60 17.22 5.59
CA LYS A 2 -10.70 15.75 5.76
C LYS A 2 -11.50 15.19 4.58
N GLN A 3 -10.84 14.50 3.66
CA GLN A 3 -11.51 13.80 2.56
C GLN A 3 -12.14 12.53 3.14
N LYS A 4 -13.45 12.35 2.96
CA LYS A 4 -14.16 11.15 3.44
C LYS A 4 -13.98 10.03 2.43
N MET A 5 -12.88 9.29 2.55
CA MET A 5 -12.54 8.16 1.69
C MET A 5 -12.93 6.86 2.34
N GLU A 6 -13.78 6.08 1.68
CA GLU A 6 -14.13 4.74 2.15
C GLU A 6 -12.96 3.79 1.89
N PRO A 7 -12.43 3.09 2.93
CA PRO A 7 -11.29 2.19 2.80
C PRO A 7 -11.47 1.09 1.74
N ILE A 8 -12.73 0.70 1.50
CA ILE A 8 -13.11 -0.32 0.53
C ILE A 8 -12.62 -0.01 -0.90
N LEU A 9 -12.40 1.26 -1.24
CA LEU A 9 -12.02 1.71 -2.58
C LEU A 9 -10.59 1.32 -3.02
N TYR A 10 -9.73 0.97 -2.04
CA TYR A 10 -8.36 0.53 -2.27
C TYR A 10 -8.03 -0.77 -1.52
N MET A 11 -8.52 -0.95 -0.29
CA MET A 11 -8.24 -2.14 0.53
C MET A 11 -8.76 -3.43 -0.08
N THR A 12 -9.90 -3.39 -0.78
CA THR A 12 -10.52 -4.59 -1.36
C THR A 12 -9.58 -5.25 -2.39
N GLU A 13 -9.00 -4.47 -3.30
CA GLU A 13 -8.06 -5.00 -4.30
C GLU A 13 -6.79 -5.53 -3.63
N TRP A 14 -6.22 -4.76 -2.70
CA TRP A 14 -5.03 -5.15 -1.96
C TRP A 14 -5.17 -6.50 -1.26
N PHE A 15 -6.27 -6.71 -0.53
CA PHE A 15 -6.47 -7.91 0.26
C PHE A 15 -6.98 -9.10 -0.55
N LEU A 16 -7.89 -8.90 -1.52
CA LEU A 16 -8.39 -9.98 -2.36
C LEU A 16 -7.32 -10.50 -3.33
N CYS A 17 -6.53 -9.60 -3.91
CA CYS A 17 -5.47 -9.97 -4.84
C CYS A 17 -4.12 -10.19 -4.14
N VAL A 18 -4.08 -10.11 -2.80
CA VAL A 18 -2.87 -10.26 -1.99
C VAL A 18 -1.72 -9.45 -2.60
N TYR A 19 -1.98 -8.18 -2.91
CA TYR A 19 -1.05 -7.22 -3.51
C TYR A 19 -0.47 -7.53 -4.90
N THR A 20 -0.86 -8.61 -5.57
CA THR A 20 -0.32 -9.00 -6.91
C THR A 20 -0.58 -7.98 -8.02
N ARG A 21 -1.60 -7.11 -7.85
CA ARG A 21 -1.91 -6.01 -8.78
C ARG A 21 -1.25 -4.68 -8.42
N THR A 22 -0.64 -4.59 -7.24
CA THR A 22 -0.11 -3.35 -6.69
C THR A 22 1.41 -3.38 -6.59
N LEU A 23 2.03 -4.49 -6.19
CA LEU A 23 3.46 -4.59 -5.96
C LEU A 23 4.22 -5.15 -7.18
N PRO A 24 5.51 -4.78 -7.38
CA PRO A 24 6.39 -5.41 -8.35
C PRO A 24 6.61 -6.89 -8.02
N TRP A 25 6.97 -7.68 -9.04
CA TRP A 25 7.08 -9.14 -8.93
C TRP A 25 8.11 -9.60 -7.87
N ASP A 26 9.25 -8.94 -7.82
CA ASP A 26 10.31 -9.15 -6.85
C ASP A 26 9.85 -8.87 -5.41
N THR A 27 9.21 -7.72 -5.17
CA THR A 27 8.65 -7.38 -3.86
C THR A 27 7.55 -8.36 -3.44
N ILE A 28 6.65 -8.73 -4.35
CA ILE A 28 5.51 -9.59 -3.98
C ILE A 28 5.96 -10.99 -3.57
N LEU A 29 6.99 -11.54 -4.21
CA LEU A 29 7.54 -12.84 -3.81
C LEU A 29 8.06 -12.82 -2.37
N ARG A 30 8.73 -11.75 -1.96
CA ARG A 30 9.22 -11.59 -0.57
C ARG A 30 8.07 -11.46 0.43
N VAL A 31 7.05 -10.69 0.08
CA VAL A 31 5.82 -10.59 0.89
C VAL A 31 5.15 -11.95 1.02
N TRP A 32 5.13 -12.74 -0.04
CA TRP A 32 4.56 -14.09 -0.03
C TRP A 32 5.39 -15.07 0.79
N ASP A 33 6.71 -15.02 0.74
CA ASP A 33 7.59 -15.84 1.60
C ASP A 33 7.28 -15.58 3.08
N MET A 34 7.20 -14.31 3.48
CA MET A 34 6.81 -13.92 4.84
C MET A 34 5.38 -14.37 5.16
N PHE A 35 4.42 -14.17 4.24
CA PHE A 35 3.03 -14.56 4.45
C PHE A 35 2.88 -16.09 4.66
N LEU A 36 3.61 -16.91 3.91
CA LEU A 36 3.57 -18.37 4.05
C LEU A 36 4.24 -18.84 5.35
N CYS A 37 5.24 -18.11 5.86
CA CYS A 37 5.94 -18.43 7.10
C CYS A 37 5.20 -17.92 8.36
N GLU A 38 4.74 -16.68 8.34
CA GLU A 38 4.21 -15.94 9.49
C GLU A 38 2.68 -15.81 9.49
N GLY A 39 2.02 -16.08 8.36
CA GLY A 39 0.57 -16.02 8.18
C GLY A 39 0.03 -14.63 7.81
N VAL A 40 -1.31 -14.52 7.87
CA VAL A 40 -2.09 -13.38 7.35
C VAL A 40 -1.74 -12.02 7.94
N LYS A 41 -1.12 -11.97 9.13
CA LYS A 41 -0.66 -10.70 9.75
C LYS A 41 0.29 -9.90 8.84
N VAL A 42 1.06 -10.58 7.99
CA VAL A 42 1.97 -9.94 7.03
C VAL A 42 1.20 -9.09 6.02
N ILE A 43 0.07 -9.60 5.53
CA ILE A 43 -0.75 -8.88 4.56
C ILE A 43 -1.23 -7.56 5.15
N PHE A 44 -1.73 -7.56 6.40
CA PHE A 44 -2.14 -6.33 7.06
C PHE A 44 -0.98 -5.36 7.31
N LYS A 45 0.20 -5.85 7.70
CA LYS A 45 1.41 -5.02 7.88
C LYS A 45 1.77 -4.29 6.58
N VAL A 46 1.84 -5.01 5.46
CA VAL A 46 2.12 -4.44 4.14
C VAL A 46 1.12 -3.34 3.80
N GLY A 47 -0.18 -3.58 4.00
CA GLY A 47 -1.22 -2.57 3.80
C GLY A 47 -1.02 -1.31 4.65
N LEU A 48 -0.59 -1.45 5.90
CA LEU A 48 -0.28 -0.31 6.78
C LEU A 48 0.96 0.46 6.32
N VAL A 49 2.01 -0.22 5.87
CA VAL A 49 3.22 0.43 5.34
C VAL A 49 2.89 1.19 4.06
N LEU A 50 2.12 0.61 3.14
CA LEU A 50 1.63 1.30 1.94
C LEU A 50 0.81 2.55 2.29
N LEU A 51 -0.12 2.44 3.23
CA LEU A 51 -0.90 3.58 3.73
C LEU A 51 -0.03 4.69 4.31
N LYS A 52 0.93 4.32 5.15
CA LYS A 52 1.88 5.26 5.77
C LYS A 52 2.78 5.92 4.72
N GLY A 53 3.24 5.17 3.73
CA GLY A 53 4.03 5.70 2.62
C GLY A 53 3.26 6.70 1.76
N CYS A 54 2.03 6.36 1.37
CA CYS A 54 1.20 7.18 0.48
C CYS A 54 0.57 8.40 1.17
N ILE A 55 0.04 8.24 2.39
CA ILE A 55 -0.73 9.29 3.08
C ILE A 55 0.06 9.94 4.22
N GLY A 56 0.96 9.19 4.87
CA GLY A 56 1.75 9.67 6.01
C GLY A 56 2.87 10.64 5.62
N ARG A 57 3.33 10.62 4.36
CA ARG A 57 4.25 11.63 3.83
C ARG A 57 3.51 12.93 3.56
N THR A 58 3.76 13.95 4.38
CA THR A 58 3.12 15.26 4.32
C THR A 58 3.25 15.97 2.96
N SER A 59 4.21 15.57 2.12
CA SER A 59 4.36 16.10 0.75
C SER A 59 3.28 15.58 -0.20
N LEU A 60 2.93 14.29 -0.15
CA LEU A 60 1.93 13.68 -1.04
C LEU A 60 0.51 14.14 -0.66
N THR A 61 0.23 14.29 0.63
CA THR A 61 -1.06 14.83 1.10
C THR A 61 -1.28 16.28 0.67
N LYS A 62 -0.20 17.06 0.50
CA LYS A 62 -0.27 18.44 -0.03
C LYS A 62 -0.47 18.47 -1.55
N GLN A 63 -0.01 17.45 -2.26
CA GLN A 63 -0.12 17.32 -3.72
C GLN A 63 -1.47 16.77 -4.20
N CYS A 64 -2.28 16.17 -3.31
CA CYS A 64 -3.58 15.60 -3.66
C CYS A 64 -4.75 16.45 -3.11
N PRO A 65 -5.15 17.56 -3.76
CA PRO A 65 -6.28 18.38 -3.32
C PRO A 65 -7.62 17.63 -3.34
N THR A 66 -7.76 16.59 -4.17
CA THR A 66 -9.00 15.84 -4.39
C THR A 66 -8.96 14.40 -3.90
N MET A 67 -10.14 13.83 -3.63
CA MET A 67 -10.30 12.42 -3.28
C MET A 67 -9.75 11.49 -4.37
N TYR A 68 -9.95 11.86 -5.63
CA TYR A 68 -9.54 11.08 -6.78
C TYR A 68 -8.02 10.94 -6.84
N GLU A 69 -7.27 12.01 -6.63
CA GLU A 69 -5.80 11.97 -6.64
C GLU A 69 -5.27 11.09 -5.50
N THR A 70 -5.81 11.23 -4.29
CA THR A 70 -5.44 10.36 -3.17
C THR A 70 -5.73 8.88 -3.48
N LEU A 71 -6.87 8.58 -4.11
CA LEU A 71 -7.20 7.22 -4.55
C LEU A 71 -6.24 6.71 -5.63
N GLN A 72 -5.83 7.55 -6.58
CA GLN A 72 -4.87 7.17 -7.62
C GLN A 72 -3.52 6.82 -7.01
N VAL A 73 -3.02 7.60 -6.05
CA VAL A 73 -1.76 7.32 -5.34
C VAL A 73 -1.86 6.04 -4.50
N LEU A 74 -3.01 5.76 -3.89
CA LEU A 74 -3.20 4.50 -3.16
C LEU A 74 -3.26 3.28 -4.08
N ARG A 75 -3.90 3.40 -5.25
CA ARG A 75 -3.97 2.30 -6.22
C ARG A 75 -2.65 2.07 -6.94
N ASN A 76 -1.91 3.14 -7.20
CA ASN A 76 -0.61 3.11 -7.85
C ASN A 76 0.41 3.85 -6.97
N PRO A 77 0.90 3.18 -5.90
CA PRO A 77 1.90 3.79 -5.02
C PRO A 77 3.16 4.18 -5.80
N PRO A 78 3.87 5.23 -5.36
CA PRO A 78 5.20 5.53 -5.88
C PRO A 78 6.15 4.33 -5.73
N PRO A 79 7.06 4.09 -6.70
CA PRO A 79 7.96 2.94 -6.70
C PRO A 79 8.79 2.83 -5.41
N GLU A 80 9.20 3.95 -4.82
CA GLU A 80 10.06 3.98 -3.62
C GLU A 80 9.34 3.39 -2.38
N ILE A 81 8.01 3.40 -2.39
CA ILE A 81 7.18 2.80 -1.33
C ILE A 81 6.96 1.31 -1.59
N MET A 82 7.06 0.88 -2.86
CA MET A 82 6.85 -0.49 -3.31
C MET A 82 8.12 -1.34 -3.27
N GLU A 83 9.26 -0.73 -2.96
CA GLU A 83 10.54 -1.42 -2.80
C GLU A 83 10.54 -2.35 -1.58
N GLU A 84 11.22 -3.50 -1.73
CA GLU A 84 11.36 -4.51 -0.68
C GLU A 84 11.89 -3.90 0.63
N GLU A 85 12.94 -3.08 0.55
CA GLU A 85 13.58 -2.50 1.74
C GLU A 85 12.59 -1.69 2.57
N THR A 86 11.66 -0.99 1.91
CA THR A 86 10.62 -0.20 2.58
C THR A 86 9.53 -1.09 3.19
N LEU A 87 9.16 -2.21 2.56
CA LEU A 87 8.02 -3.04 2.96
C LEU A 87 8.38 -4.15 3.95
N VAL A 88 9.60 -4.67 3.89
CA VAL A 88 10.06 -5.79 4.70
C VAL A 88 10.69 -5.33 6.02
N ASN A 89 11.37 -4.18 6.03
CA ASN A 89 12.17 -3.73 7.18
C ASN A 89 11.45 -2.75 8.14
N GLN A 90 10.13 -2.55 8.02
CA GLN A 90 9.33 -1.64 8.88
C GLN A 90 8.65 -2.32 10.06
#